data_AF-A0A160F332-F1
#
_entry.id   AF-A0A160F332-F1
#
_cell.length_a   1.000
_cell.length_b   1.000
_cell.length_c   1.000
_cell.angle_alpha   90.00
_cell.angle_beta   90.00
_cell.angle_gamma   90.00
#
_symmetry.space_group_name_H-M   'P 1'
#
loop_
_entity.id
_entity.type
_entity.pdbx_description
1 polymer ?
#
loop_
_entity_poly.entity_id
_entity_poly.type
_entity_poly.pdbx_seq_one_letter_code
_entity_poly.pdbx_strand_id
1 'polypeptide(L)'
;MSSYKKLNAKALDKIVEKMINTVHDSKDEIFRIGEQSRQEHDRLVNELTETKRRVQQIIQEADQLEAQARLARQRLSAVNRQFSRYSEEEIRETYEKAHDLQMKVTMIREQEKQLRLRRDELERRLAGLKETIQRADHLIGQITVVLNYLTSDFREVSEFIEGARQKQEFGLKIIEAQEEERKRLSREIHDGPAQLLAHVMMRSDLMERIIRERGGGRSDCRSA
;
A
#
# COMPACT_ATOMS: atom_id res chain seq x y z
N MET A 1 -13.85 -28.39 -23.24
CA MET A 1 -12.45 -28.06 -23.62
C MET A 1 -12.04 -26.82 -22.85
N SER A 2 -11.23 -26.99 -21.81
CA SER A 2 -10.79 -25.89 -20.93
C SER A 2 -9.78 -25.01 -21.67
N SER A 3 -10.21 -23.81 -22.04
CA SER A 3 -9.37 -22.77 -22.61
C SER A 3 -8.51 -22.19 -21.48
N TYR A 4 -7.36 -22.82 -21.22
CA TYR A 4 -6.33 -22.23 -20.37
C TYR A 4 -5.80 -20.99 -21.10
N LYS A 5 -6.34 -19.82 -20.71
CA LYS A 5 -5.82 -18.50 -21.09
C LYS A 5 -4.30 -18.53 -20.92
N LYS A 6 -3.57 -18.31 -22.01
CA LYS A 6 -2.13 -18.05 -22.00
C LYS A 6 -1.82 -17.00 -20.95
N LEU A 7 -1.29 -17.41 -19.79
CA LEU A 7 -0.79 -16.51 -18.77
C LEU A 7 0.44 -15.82 -19.37
N ASN A 8 0.26 -14.60 -19.85
CA ASN A 8 1.30 -13.81 -20.45
C ASN A 8 2.04 -13.08 -19.31
N ALA A 9 3.26 -13.52 -18.98
CA ALA A 9 4.08 -12.95 -17.91
C ALA A 9 4.12 -11.41 -17.97
N LYS A 10 4.28 -10.83 -19.18
CA LYS A 10 4.27 -9.38 -19.40
C LYS A 10 2.97 -8.67 -19.02
N ALA A 11 1.82 -9.33 -19.14
CA ALA A 11 0.55 -8.76 -18.73
C ALA A 11 0.40 -8.80 -17.20
N LEU A 12 0.96 -9.83 -16.57
CA LEU A 12 0.98 -9.99 -15.13
C LEU A 12 1.92 -8.96 -14.48
N ASP A 13 3.11 -8.74 -15.06
CA ASP A 13 4.07 -7.72 -14.60
C ASP A 13 3.44 -6.33 -14.58
N LYS A 14 2.71 -5.95 -15.66
CA LYS A 14 2.01 -4.66 -15.73
C LYS A 14 0.92 -4.49 -14.67
N ILE A 15 0.21 -5.57 -14.32
CA ILE A 15 -0.82 -5.53 -13.27
C ILE A 15 -0.16 -5.30 -11.91
N VAL A 16 0.93 -6.00 -11.63
CA VAL A 16 1.65 -5.86 -10.36
C VAL A 16 2.33 -4.51 -10.23
N GLU A 17 2.97 -4.01 -11.28
CA GLU A 17 3.53 -2.65 -11.30
C GLU A 17 2.46 -1.60 -10.97
N LYS A 18 1.26 -1.73 -11.56
CA LYS A 18 0.13 -0.86 -11.24
C LYS A 18 -0.32 -0.99 -9.78
N MET A 19 -0.37 -2.21 -9.23
CA MET A 19 -0.70 -2.43 -7.82
C MET A 19 0.35 -1.81 -6.89
N ILE A 20 1.63 -2.05 -7.14
CA ILE A 20 2.75 -1.48 -6.39
C ILE A 20 2.67 0.05 -6.38
N ASN A 21 2.45 0.67 -7.55
CA ASN A 21 2.30 2.13 -7.66
C ASN A 21 1.12 2.64 -6.84
N THR A 22 -0.05 1.99 -6.91
CA THR A 22 -1.24 2.38 -6.14
C THR A 22 -1.00 2.27 -4.63
N VAL A 23 -0.29 1.23 -4.20
CA VAL A 23 0.03 1.01 -2.79
C VAL A 23 1.08 2.03 -2.32
N HIS A 24 2.03 2.41 -3.17
CA HIS A 24 2.97 3.50 -2.92
C HIS A 24 2.25 4.84 -2.73
N ASP A 25 1.34 5.19 -3.64
CA ASP A 25 0.55 6.42 -3.54
C ASP A 25 -0.26 6.45 -2.23
N SER A 26 -0.81 5.30 -1.83
CA SER A 26 -1.55 5.15 -0.58
C SER A 26 -0.64 5.33 0.64
N LYS A 27 0.59 4.80 0.60
CA LYS A 27 1.60 4.98 1.66
C LYS A 27 1.96 6.46 1.82
N ASP A 28 2.19 7.14 0.71
CA ASP A 28 2.56 8.56 0.71
C ASP A 28 1.42 9.42 1.27
N GLU A 29 0.17 9.11 0.93
CA GLU A 29 -0.99 9.80 1.49
C GLU A 29 -1.10 9.61 3.00
N ILE A 30 -0.96 8.37 3.48
CA ILE A 30 -1.01 8.08 4.93
C ILE A 30 0.15 8.78 5.66
N PHE A 31 1.33 8.82 5.05
CA PHE A 31 2.46 9.55 5.60
C PHE A 31 2.17 11.04 5.70
N ARG A 32 1.60 11.66 4.66
CA ARG A 32 1.16 13.06 4.70
C ARG A 32 0.15 13.33 5.80
N ILE A 33 -0.85 12.45 5.97
CA ILE A 33 -1.85 12.56 7.04
C ILE A 33 -1.18 12.47 8.43
N GLY A 34 -0.26 11.53 8.61
CA GLY A 34 0.47 11.36 9.85
C GLY A 34 1.30 12.60 10.19
N GLU A 35 2.02 13.14 9.20
CA GLU A 35 2.86 14.33 9.37
C GLU A 35 2.04 15.59 9.65
N GLN A 36 0.95 15.82 8.91
CA GLN A 36 0.03 16.91 9.17
C GLN A 36 -0.58 16.82 10.58
N SER A 37 -0.93 15.61 11.02
CA SER A 37 -1.47 15.37 12.36
C SER A 37 -0.44 15.66 13.46
N ARG A 38 0.84 15.34 13.23
CA ARG A 38 1.94 15.68 14.16
C ARG A 38 2.14 17.20 14.26
N GLN A 39 2.16 17.90 13.13
CA GLN A 39 2.30 19.36 13.11
C GLN A 39 1.13 20.05 13.84
N GLU A 40 -0.09 19.60 13.61
CA GLU A 40 -1.26 20.12 14.31
C GLU A 40 -1.23 19.77 15.81
N HIS A 41 -0.80 18.56 16.16
CA HIS A 41 -0.63 18.17 17.55
C HIS A 41 0.34 19.12 18.28
N ASP A 42 1.49 19.42 17.70
CA ASP A 42 2.48 20.31 18.33
C ASP A 42 1.95 21.74 18.48
N ARG A 43 1.18 22.24 17.50
CA ARG A 43 0.50 23.54 17.59
C ARG A 43 -0.51 23.56 18.74
N LEU A 44 -1.36 22.54 18.84
CA LEU A 44 -2.37 22.45 19.89
C LEU A 44 -1.75 22.23 21.28
N VAL A 45 -0.60 21.57 21.40
CA VAL A 45 0.13 21.46 22.67
C VAL A 45 0.57 22.85 23.16
N ASN A 46 1.09 23.68 22.26
CA ASN A 46 1.47 25.06 22.60
C ASN A 46 0.25 25.89 23.01
N GLU A 47 -0.84 25.83 22.25
CA GLU A 47 -2.10 26.53 22.57
C GLU A 47 -2.69 26.06 23.91
N LEU A 48 -2.66 24.75 24.18
CA LEU A 48 -3.13 24.18 25.44
C LEU A 48 -2.30 24.69 26.61
N THR A 49 -0.97 24.77 26.45
CA THR A 49 -0.06 25.26 27.48
C THR A 49 -0.38 26.72 27.83
N GLU A 50 -0.59 27.55 26.81
CA GLU A 50 -0.97 28.94 27.02
C GLU A 50 -2.36 29.07 27.65
N THR A 51 -3.32 28.27 27.19
CA THR A 51 -4.69 28.24 27.74
C THR A 51 -4.67 27.82 29.20
N LYS A 52 -3.88 26.81 29.59
CA LYS A 52 -3.70 26.39 30.99
C LYS A 52 -3.14 27.52 31.86
N ARG A 53 -2.15 28.25 31.35
CA ARG A 53 -1.62 29.44 32.04
C ARG A 53 -2.69 30.51 32.25
N ARG A 54 -3.47 30.83 31.21
CA ARG A 54 -4.59 31.80 31.30
C ARG A 54 -5.68 31.34 32.28
N VAL A 55 -6.02 30.05 32.29
CA VAL A 55 -6.95 29.46 33.25
C VAL A 55 -6.46 29.65 34.68
N GLN A 56 -5.17 29.44 34.95
CA GLN A 56 -4.62 29.65 36.29
C GLN A 56 -4.68 31.12 36.71
N GLN A 57 -4.36 32.05 35.81
CA GLN A 57 -4.44 33.49 36.08
C GLN A 57 -5.87 33.92 36.42
N ILE A 58 -6.85 33.52 35.60
CA ILE A 58 -8.23 33.93 35.82
C ILE A 58 -8.84 33.32 37.08
N ILE A 59 -8.41 32.11 37.48
CA ILE A 59 -8.80 31.51 38.77
C ILE A 59 -8.30 32.38 39.92
N GLN A 60 -7.03 32.81 39.89
CA GLN A 60 -6.47 33.66 40.93
C GLN A 60 -7.17 35.02 41.01
N GLU A 61 -7.48 35.63 39.86
CA GLU A 61 -8.22 36.88 39.79
C GLU A 61 -9.67 36.71 40.30
N ALA A 62 -10.33 35.60 39.95
CA ALA A 62 -11.66 35.27 40.42
C ALA A 62 -11.69 35.09 41.95
N ASP A 63 -10.73 34.36 42.52
CA ASP A 63 -10.63 34.15 43.97
C ASP A 63 -10.46 35.48 44.73
N GLN A 64 -9.65 36.40 44.19
CA GLN A 64 -9.45 37.73 44.77
C GLN A 64 -10.72 38.58 44.69
N LEU A 65 -11.37 38.64 43.53
CA LEU A 65 -12.62 39.39 43.35
C LEU A 65 -13.75 38.82 44.22
N GLU A 66 -13.82 37.50 44.36
CA GLU A 66 -14.79 36.85 45.23
C GLU A 66 -14.56 37.21 46.70
N ALA A 67 -13.31 37.25 47.16
CA ALA A 67 -12.98 37.70 48.52
C ALA A 67 -13.43 39.14 48.76
N GLN A 68 -13.16 40.04 47.81
CA GLN A 68 -13.60 41.44 47.88
C GLN A 68 -15.13 41.56 47.87
N ALA A 69 -15.82 40.81 47.01
CA ALA A 69 -17.27 40.80 46.94
C ALA A 69 -17.92 40.22 48.21
N ARG A 70 -17.29 39.23 48.86
CA ARG A 70 -17.73 38.72 50.17
C ARG A 70 -17.64 39.80 51.24
N LEU A 71 -16.51 40.52 51.33
CA LEU A 71 -16.33 41.62 52.29
C LEU A 71 -17.31 42.78 52.04
N ALA A 72 -17.51 43.16 50.78
CA ALA A 72 -18.47 44.21 50.41
C ALA A 72 -19.91 43.83 50.79
N ARG A 73 -20.31 42.57 50.58
CA ARG A 73 -21.63 42.06 51.01
C ARG A 73 -21.79 42.06 52.52
N GLN A 74 -20.75 41.70 53.28
CA GLN A 74 -20.79 41.76 54.75
C GLN A 74 -20.97 43.21 55.23
N ARG A 75 -20.23 44.16 54.64
CA ARG A 75 -20.38 45.59 54.96
C ARG A 75 -21.77 46.10 54.61
N LEU A 76 -22.30 45.76 53.43
CA LEU A 76 -23.66 46.09 53.03
C LEU A 76 -24.69 45.56 54.03
N SER A 77 -24.55 44.30 54.47
CA SER A 77 -25.43 43.72 55.48
C SER A 77 -25.34 44.44 56.84
N ALA A 78 -24.14 44.85 57.25
CA ALA A 78 -23.94 45.60 58.50
C ALA A 78 -24.59 47.00 58.46
N VAL A 79 -24.40 47.74 57.36
CA VAL A 79 -25.02 49.05 57.14
C VAL A 79 -26.55 48.93 57.09
N ASN A 80 -27.06 47.91 56.41
CA ASN A 80 -28.49 47.61 56.31
C ASN A 80 -29.12 47.22 57.68
N ARG A 81 -28.35 46.65 58.61
CA ARG A 81 -28.82 46.39 59.99
C ARG A 81 -28.84 47.64 60.87
N GLN A 82 -28.10 48.69 60.51
CA GLN A 82 -27.85 49.89 61.32
C GLN A 82 -28.22 51.16 60.54
N PHE A 83 -29.30 51.14 59.76
CA PHE A 83 -29.71 52.25 58.88
C PHE A 83 -29.85 53.61 59.57
N SER A 84 -30.19 53.64 60.86
CA SER A 84 -30.32 54.89 61.62
C SER A 84 -28.98 55.55 61.98
N ARG A 85 -27.85 54.86 61.79
CA ARG A 85 -26.50 55.36 62.10
C ARG A 85 -25.71 55.87 60.88
N TYR A 86 -26.14 55.56 59.66
CA TYR A 86 -25.42 55.90 58.44
C TYR A 86 -26.22 56.89 57.60
N SER A 87 -25.53 57.74 56.84
CA SER A 87 -26.19 58.67 55.93
C SER A 87 -26.75 57.93 54.71
N GLU A 88 -27.75 58.52 54.05
CA GLU A 88 -28.30 57.98 52.80
C GLU A 88 -27.21 57.80 51.73
N GLU A 89 -26.24 58.71 51.69
CA GLU A 89 -25.13 58.69 50.75
C GLU A 89 -24.17 57.52 51.03
N GLU A 90 -23.84 57.26 52.30
CA GLU A 90 -23.00 56.11 52.70
C GLU A 90 -23.68 54.76 52.41
N ILE A 91 -24.99 54.69 52.57
CA ILE A 91 -25.80 53.51 52.24
C ILE A 91 -25.77 53.27 50.72
N ARG A 92 -25.97 54.33 49.93
CA ARG A 92 -25.94 54.26 48.45
C ARG A 92 -24.58 53.81 47.95
N GLU A 93 -23.49 54.42 48.42
CA GLU A 93 -22.12 54.03 48.03
C GLU A 93 -21.81 52.57 48.38
N THR A 94 -22.24 52.10 49.56
CA THR A 94 -22.01 50.71 49.98
C THR A 94 -22.78 49.73 49.10
N TYR A 95 -24.01 50.08 48.71
CA TYR A 95 -24.82 49.27 47.80
C TYR A 95 -24.21 49.21 46.40
N GLU A 96 -23.87 50.36 45.80
CA GLU A 96 -23.24 50.46 44.48
C GLU A 96 -21.94 49.64 44.44
N LYS A 97 -21.07 49.81 45.43
CA LYS A 97 -19.80 49.06 45.51
C LYS A 97 -20.00 47.55 45.61
N ALA A 98 -20.98 47.10 46.39
CA ALA A 98 -21.28 45.68 46.49
C ALA A 98 -21.87 45.13 45.19
N HIS A 99 -22.73 45.90 44.52
CA HIS A 99 -23.32 45.55 43.23
C HIS A 99 -22.26 45.44 42.14
N ASP A 100 -21.37 46.43 42.03
CA ASP A 100 -20.28 46.44 41.05
C ASP A 100 -19.33 45.25 41.21
N LEU A 101 -18.94 44.93 42.45
CA LEU A 101 -18.11 43.76 42.72
C LEU A 101 -18.84 42.47 42.38
N GLN A 102 -20.14 42.38 42.64
CA GLN A 102 -20.95 41.22 42.28
C GLN A 102 -21.05 41.04 40.76
N MET A 103 -21.21 42.12 39.99
CA MET A 103 -21.18 42.08 38.52
C MET A 103 -19.82 41.59 38.01
N LYS A 104 -18.71 42.11 38.55
CA LYS A 104 -17.35 41.69 38.18
C LYS A 104 -17.11 40.21 38.46
N VAL A 105 -17.57 39.70 39.63
CA VAL A 105 -17.50 38.27 39.97
C VAL A 105 -18.27 37.41 38.96
N THR A 106 -19.47 37.85 38.55
CA THR A 106 -20.25 37.10 37.54
C THR A 106 -19.52 37.06 36.20
N MET A 107 -18.96 38.19 35.77
CA MET A 107 -18.23 38.29 34.50
C MET A 107 -16.98 37.39 34.48
N ILE A 108 -16.16 37.45 35.54
CA ILE A 108 -14.92 36.67 35.59
C ILE A 108 -15.18 35.16 35.70
N ARG A 109 -16.23 34.74 36.40
CA ARG A 109 -16.65 33.33 36.45
C ARG A 109 -17.07 32.81 35.08
N GLU A 110 -17.78 33.62 34.29
CA GLU A 110 -18.14 33.22 32.93
C GLU A 110 -16.90 33.10 32.04
N GLN A 111 -15.96 34.06 32.13
CA GLN A 111 -14.70 33.99 31.40
C GLN A 111 -13.86 32.76 31.80
N GLU A 112 -13.78 32.45 33.11
CA GLU A 112 -13.10 31.25 33.61
C GLU A 112 -13.73 29.99 33.02
N LYS A 113 -15.05 29.90 33.04
CA LYS A 113 -15.80 28.77 32.47
C LYS A 113 -15.49 28.60 30.98
N GLN A 114 -15.49 29.68 30.20
CA GLN A 114 -15.16 29.62 28.77
C GLN A 114 -13.73 29.13 28.54
N LEU A 115 -12.75 29.61 29.32
CA LEU A 115 -11.36 29.16 29.22
C LEU A 115 -11.19 27.68 29.61
N ARG A 116 -11.91 27.22 30.64
CA ARG A 116 -11.92 25.80 31.03
C ARG A 116 -12.53 24.93 29.92
N LEU A 117 -13.64 25.34 29.31
CA LEU A 117 -14.24 24.63 28.18
C LEU A 117 -13.28 24.53 27.00
N ARG A 118 -12.57 25.62 26.68
CA ARG A 118 -11.55 25.63 25.61
C ARG A 118 -10.39 24.68 25.92
N ARG A 119 -9.89 24.68 27.15
CA ARG A 119 -8.86 23.73 27.60
C ARG A 119 -9.33 22.28 27.39
N ASP A 120 -10.54 21.96 27.83
CA ASP A 120 -11.08 20.59 27.76
C ASP A 120 -11.36 20.15 26.31
N GLU A 121 -11.70 21.09 25.42
CA GLU A 121 -11.78 20.85 23.98
C GLU A 121 -10.41 20.53 23.38
N LEU A 122 -9.39 21.34 23.69
CA LEU A 122 -8.02 21.14 23.21
C LEU A 122 -7.45 19.80 23.67
N GLU A 123 -7.66 19.41 24.93
CA GLU A 123 -7.22 18.11 25.45
C GLU A 123 -7.88 16.94 24.72
N ARG A 124 -9.19 17.02 24.45
CA ARG A 124 -9.90 16.00 23.65
C ARG A 124 -9.39 15.92 22.22
N ARG A 125 -9.15 17.06 21.57
CA ARG A 125 -8.58 17.11 20.21
C ARG A 125 -7.19 16.50 20.16
N LEU A 126 -6.32 16.81 21.14
CA LEU A 126 -4.98 16.22 21.24
C LEU A 126 -5.02 14.70 21.40
N ALA A 127 -5.92 14.18 22.23
CA ALA A 127 -6.10 12.74 22.37
C ALA A 127 -6.52 12.08 21.04
N GLY A 128 -7.44 12.70 20.30
CA GLY A 128 -7.84 12.25 18.97
C GLY A 128 -6.70 12.26 17.96
N LEU A 129 -5.92 13.35 17.89
CA LEU A 129 -4.76 13.45 16.99
C LEU A 129 -3.70 12.38 17.31
N LYS A 130 -3.46 12.10 18.59
CA LYS A 130 -2.52 11.04 18.99
C LYS A 130 -2.97 9.67 18.48
N GLU A 131 -4.27 9.36 18.53
CA GLU A 131 -4.80 8.13 17.95
C GLU A 131 -4.63 8.11 16.42
N THR A 132 -4.90 9.24 15.73
CA THR A 132 -4.71 9.36 14.28
C THR A 132 -3.25 9.11 13.88
N ILE A 133 -2.30 9.69 14.60
CA ILE A 133 -0.86 9.49 14.37
C ILE A 133 -0.48 8.01 14.54
N GLN A 134 -0.93 7.37 15.62
CA GLN A 134 -0.65 5.96 15.87
C GLN A 134 -1.25 5.05 14.78
N ARG A 135 -2.47 5.35 14.32
CA ARG A 135 -3.11 4.63 13.22
C ARG A 135 -2.34 4.80 11.91
N ALA A 136 -1.88 6.01 11.61
CA ALA A 136 -1.07 6.28 10.42
C ALA A 136 0.24 5.48 10.45
N ASP A 137 0.97 5.50 11.57
CA ASP A 137 2.21 4.73 11.75
C ASP A 137 1.97 3.22 11.57
N HIS A 138 0.88 2.70 12.16
CA HIS A 138 0.51 1.29 12.03
C HIS A 138 0.21 0.90 10.58
N LEU A 139 -0.58 1.70 9.86
CA LEU A 139 -0.91 1.46 8.46
C LEU A 139 0.32 1.51 7.55
N ILE A 140 1.25 2.44 7.78
CA ILE A 140 2.52 2.50 7.05
C ILE A 140 3.32 1.21 7.25
N GLY A 141 3.36 0.68 8.48
CA GLY A 141 3.99 -0.60 8.78
C GLY A 141 3.37 -1.76 8.00
N GLN A 142 2.04 -1.88 8.04
CA GLN A 142 1.31 -2.92 7.29
C GLN A 142 1.53 -2.82 5.79
N ILE A 143 1.44 -1.61 5.23
CA ILE A 143 1.65 -1.38 3.79
C ILE A 143 3.08 -1.73 3.39
N THR A 144 4.07 -1.42 4.21
CA THR A 144 5.48 -1.76 3.93
C THR A 144 5.67 -3.27 3.85
N VAL A 145 5.03 -4.04 4.75
CA VAL A 145 5.05 -5.50 4.70
C VAL A 145 4.37 -6.02 3.42
N VAL A 146 3.21 -5.49 3.06
CA VAL A 146 2.49 -5.87 1.83
C VAL A 146 3.32 -5.55 0.57
N LEU A 147 3.95 -4.38 0.50
CA LEU A 147 4.83 -4.00 -0.61
C LEU A 147 6.01 -4.98 -0.76
N ASN A 148 6.60 -5.40 0.36
CA ASN A 148 7.70 -6.37 0.33
C ASN A 148 7.25 -7.72 -0.23
N TYR A 149 6.09 -8.24 0.20
CA TYR A 149 5.54 -9.48 -0.35
C TYR A 149 5.20 -9.35 -1.84
N LEU A 150 4.53 -8.26 -2.24
CA LEU A 150 4.19 -8.01 -3.64
C LEU A 150 5.42 -7.90 -4.54
N THR A 151 6.56 -7.45 -4.01
CA THR A 151 7.79 -7.30 -4.80
C THR A 151 8.61 -8.59 -4.83
N SER A 152 8.75 -9.26 -3.69
CA SER A 152 9.58 -10.47 -3.54
C SER A 152 8.91 -11.69 -4.18
N ASP A 153 7.71 -12.02 -3.73
CA ASP A 153 7.02 -13.26 -4.12
C ASP A 153 6.62 -13.21 -5.60
N PHE A 154 6.29 -12.01 -6.09
CA PHE A 154 5.93 -11.85 -7.50
C PHE A 154 7.11 -12.05 -8.44
N ARG A 155 8.30 -11.58 -8.05
CA ARG A 155 9.51 -11.77 -8.84
C ARG A 155 9.82 -13.26 -9.02
N GLU A 156 9.67 -14.05 -7.96
CA GLU A 156 9.86 -15.50 -8.01
C GLU A 156 8.84 -16.19 -8.94
N VAL A 157 7.57 -15.78 -8.90
CA VAL A 157 6.53 -16.32 -9.79
C VAL A 157 6.78 -15.96 -11.25
N SER A 158 7.18 -14.73 -11.55
CA SER A 158 7.51 -14.31 -12.92
C SER A 158 8.71 -15.10 -13.47
N GLU A 159 9.78 -15.30 -12.68
CA GLU A 159 10.93 -16.12 -13.06
C GLU A 159 10.54 -17.59 -13.31
N PHE A 160 9.65 -18.16 -12.49
CA PHE A 160 9.14 -19.53 -12.68
C PHE A 160 8.34 -19.67 -13.98
N ILE A 161 7.46 -18.72 -14.29
CA ILE A 161 6.65 -18.73 -15.53
C ILE A 161 7.56 -18.61 -16.77
N GLU A 162 8.57 -17.74 -16.73
CA GLU A 162 9.55 -17.62 -17.82
C GLU A 162 10.35 -18.91 -18.01
N GLY A 163 10.82 -19.52 -16.93
CA GLY A 163 11.54 -20.80 -16.99
C GLY A 163 10.68 -21.94 -17.54
N ALA A 164 9.41 -22.03 -17.15
CA ALA A 164 8.46 -23.01 -17.70
C ALA A 164 8.24 -22.81 -19.20
N ARG A 165 8.09 -21.55 -19.64
CA ARG A 165 7.93 -21.21 -21.06
C ARG A 165 9.17 -21.59 -21.89
N GLN A 166 10.37 -21.27 -21.40
CA GLN A 166 11.62 -21.63 -22.07
C GLN A 166 11.78 -23.16 -22.19
N LYS A 167 11.46 -23.92 -21.13
CA LYS A 167 11.48 -25.38 -21.16
C LYS A 167 10.50 -25.95 -22.20
N GLN A 168 9.30 -25.38 -22.31
CA GLN A 168 8.32 -25.79 -23.31
C GLN A 168 8.81 -25.52 -24.74
N GLU A 169 9.35 -24.32 -25.01
CA GLU A 169 9.93 -23.97 -26.31
C GLU A 169 11.10 -24.90 -26.67
N PHE A 170 11.96 -25.21 -25.71
CA PHE A 170 13.06 -26.15 -25.89
C PHE A 170 12.56 -27.58 -26.17
N GLY A 171 11.53 -28.04 -25.46
CA GLY A 171 10.89 -29.33 -25.70
C GLY A 171 10.31 -29.46 -27.11
N LEU A 172 9.66 -28.40 -27.62
CA LEU A 172 9.17 -28.37 -29.00
C LEU A 172 10.31 -28.49 -30.03
N LYS A 173 11.43 -27.78 -29.82
CA LYS A 173 12.61 -27.90 -30.68
C LYS A 173 13.21 -29.30 -30.68
N ILE A 174 13.23 -29.97 -29.52
CA ILE A 174 13.70 -31.37 -29.44
C ILE A 174 12.78 -32.28 -30.27
N ILE A 175 11.47 -32.13 -30.13
CA ILE A 175 10.48 -32.92 -30.88
C ILE A 175 10.62 -32.68 -32.38
N GLU A 176 10.79 -31.42 -32.80
CA GLU A 176 11.05 -31.06 -34.21
C GLU A 176 12.32 -31.72 -34.73
N ALA A 177 13.43 -31.62 -34.00
CA ALA A 177 14.70 -32.24 -34.37
C ALA A 177 14.62 -33.78 -34.42
N GLN A 178 13.91 -34.41 -33.49
CA GLN A 178 13.68 -35.86 -33.50
C GLN A 178 12.84 -36.31 -34.70
N GLU A 179 11.80 -35.54 -35.06
CA GLU A 179 10.96 -35.85 -36.21
C GLU A 179 11.73 -35.65 -37.54
N GLU A 180 12.60 -34.65 -37.63
CA GLU A 180 13.53 -34.49 -38.75
C GLU A 180 14.50 -35.67 -38.88
N GLU A 181 15.10 -36.10 -37.76
CA GLU A 181 15.99 -37.26 -37.75
C GLU A 181 15.26 -38.54 -38.12
N ARG A 182 14.03 -38.72 -37.63
CA ARG A 182 13.17 -39.85 -38.00
C ARG A 182 12.88 -39.87 -39.51
N LYS A 183 12.61 -38.71 -40.11
CA LYS A 183 12.41 -38.58 -41.57
C LYS A 183 13.69 -38.83 -42.36
N ARG A 184 14.85 -38.43 -41.85
CA ARG A 184 16.15 -38.74 -42.47
C ARG A 184 16.43 -40.24 -42.41
N LEU A 185 16.32 -40.83 -41.23
CA LEU A 185 16.54 -42.26 -41.00
C LEU A 185 15.57 -43.11 -41.83
N SER A 186 14.29 -42.74 -41.93
CA SER A 186 13.32 -43.45 -42.76
C SER A 186 13.75 -43.48 -44.24
N ARG A 187 14.28 -42.36 -44.77
CA ARG A 187 14.84 -42.31 -46.12
C ARG A 187 16.06 -43.21 -46.27
N GLU A 188 17.01 -43.14 -45.34
CA GLU A 188 18.22 -44.00 -45.36
C GLU A 188 17.89 -45.50 -45.24
N ILE A 189 16.95 -45.87 -44.34
CA ILE A 189 16.47 -47.24 -44.16
C ILE A 189 15.78 -47.75 -45.43
N HIS A 190 14.99 -46.90 -46.10
CA HIS A 190 14.25 -47.30 -47.30
C HIS A 190 15.14 -47.34 -48.55
N ASP A 191 16.06 -46.40 -48.70
CA ASP A 191 16.95 -46.30 -49.86
C ASP A 191 18.07 -47.36 -49.84
N GLY A 192 18.47 -47.87 -48.67
CA GLY A 192 19.49 -48.92 -48.55
C GLY A 192 19.12 -50.25 -49.26
N PRO A 193 17.95 -50.86 -48.98
CA PRO A 193 17.45 -52.02 -49.70
C PRO A 193 17.25 -51.74 -51.20
N ALA A 194 16.77 -50.55 -51.56
CA ALA A 194 16.57 -50.16 -52.96
C ALA A 194 17.90 -50.06 -53.73
N GLN A 195 18.94 -49.48 -53.11
CA GLN A 195 20.30 -49.43 -53.67
C GLN A 195 20.91 -50.82 -53.84
N LEU A 196 20.76 -51.69 -52.84
CA LEU A 196 21.24 -53.07 -52.93
C LEU A 196 20.52 -53.84 -54.05
N LEU A 197 19.20 -53.69 -54.16
CA LEU A 197 18.38 -54.33 -55.18
C LEU A 197 18.77 -53.82 -56.59
N ALA A 198 18.96 -52.52 -56.76
CA ALA A 198 19.41 -51.93 -58.02
C ALA A 198 20.79 -52.46 -58.43
N HIS A 199 21.73 -52.59 -57.49
CA HIS A 199 23.06 -53.12 -57.77
C HIS A 199 23.03 -54.60 -58.17
N VAL A 200 22.18 -55.42 -57.53
CA VAL A 200 21.98 -56.82 -57.90
C VAL A 200 21.35 -56.93 -59.29
N MET A 201 20.31 -56.15 -59.58
CA MET A 201 19.68 -56.13 -60.91
C MET A 201 20.67 -55.73 -62.02
N MET A 202 21.44 -54.65 -61.82
CA MET A 202 22.45 -54.22 -62.79
C MET A 202 23.53 -55.30 -63.05
N ARG A 203 23.98 -56.01 -62.00
CA ARG A 203 24.93 -57.12 -62.16
C ARG A 203 24.33 -58.28 -62.92
N SER A 204 23.07 -58.62 -62.68
CA SER A 204 22.35 -59.67 -63.42
C SER A 204 22.20 -59.32 -64.90
N ASP A 205 21.78 -58.10 -65.23
CA ASP A 205 21.68 -57.62 -66.62
C ASP A 205 23.03 -57.65 -67.36
N LEU A 206 24.12 -57.28 -66.66
CA LEU A 206 25.47 -57.33 -67.21
C LEU A 206 25.88 -58.79 -67.49
N MET A 207 25.59 -59.71 -66.57
CA MET A 207 25.85 -61.14 -66.77
C MET A 207 25.05 -61.69 -67.96
N GLU A 208 23.79 -61.30 -68.10
CA GLU A 208 22.94 -61.73 -69.22
C GLU A 208 23.47 -61.21 -70.57
N ARG A 209 23.92 -59.96 -70.65
CA ARG A 209 24.58 -59.42 -71.85
C ARG A 209 25.87 -60.17 -72.19
N ILE A 210 26.73 -60.45 -71.21
CA ILE A 210 27.97 -61.22 -71.42
C ILE A 210 27.67 -62.65 -71.89
N ILE A 211 26.64 -63.30 -71.31
CA ILE A 211 26.19 -64.63 -71.73
C ILE A 211 25.68 -64.60 -73.17
N ARG A 212 24.92 -63.55 -73.54
CA ARG A 212 24.39 -63.38 -74.90
C ARG A 212 25.51 -63.13 -75.93
N GLU A 213 26.51 -62.33 -75.58
CA GLU A 213 27.69 -62.09 -76.43
C GLU A 213 28.57 -63.34 -76.56
N ARG A 214 28.66 -64.19 -75.54
CA ARG A 214 29.35 -65.49 -75.63
C ARG A 214 28.53 -66.59 -76.31
N GLY A 215 27.19 -66.48 -76.32
CA GLY A 215 26.26 -67.43 -76.92
C GLY A 215 25.93 -67.18 -78.40
N GLY A 216 26.22 -65.99 -78.93
CA GLY A 216 25.96 -65.62 -80.33
C GLY A 216 27.02 -66.08 -81.35
N GLY A 217 28.03 -66.85 -80.91
CA GLY A 217 29.16 -67.28 -81.73
C GLY A 217 29.34 -68.79 -81.77
N ARG A 218 28.30 -69.55 -82.18
CA ARG A 218 28.47 -70.89 -82.78
C ARG A 218 27.14 -71.42 -83.36
N SER A 219 26.82 -70.95 -84.56
CA SER A 219 26.13 -71.77 -85.57
C SER A 219 27.15 -72.09 -86.66
N ASP A 220 27.05 -73.30 -87.21
CA ASP A 220 27.71 -73.82 -88.42
C ASP A 220 29.15 -74.38 -88.35
N CYS A 221 29.24 -75.72 -88.22
CA CYS A 221 29.72 -76.63 -89.28
C CYS A 221 29.69 -78.08 -88.75
N ARG A 222 28.77 -78.92 -89.28
CA ARG A 222 29.00 -80.02 -90.24
C ARG A 222 29.46 -81.38 -89.67
N SER A 223 28.60 -82.37 -89.92
CA SER A 223 28.91 -83.71 -90.47
C SER A 223 29.62 -84.75 -89.59
N ALA A 224 28.85 -85.72 -89.08
CA ALA A 224 28.93 -87.16 -89.40
C ALA A 224 27.82 -87.91 -88.67
#